data_AF-A0A8B8IM50-F1
#
_entry.id   AF-A0A8B8IM50-F1
#
_cell.length_a   1.000
_cell.length_b   1.000
_cell.length_c   1.000
_cell.angle_alpha   90.00
_cell.angle_beta   90.00
_cell.angle_gamma   90.00
#
_symmetry.space_group_name_H-M   'P 1'
#
loop_
_entity.id
_entity.type
_entity.pdbx_description
1 polymer ?
#
loop_
_entity_poly.entity_id
_entity_poly.type
_entity_poly.pdbx_seq_one_letter_code
_entity_poly.pdbx_strand_id
1 'polypeptide(L)'
;MTKLLEWISVTSAVLAVWCSLVGGYVKHKFIDENMNFILVSPIIFVILFGLYAVTVVLYRTFTFNNCEEAAIQLKAEILEAKKDLHDKGLRW
;
A
#
# COMPACT_ATOMS: atom_id res chain seq x y z
N MET A 1 -13.08 12.20 -13.27
CA MET A 1 -11.74 11.58 -13.46
C MET A 1 -11.65 10.39 -12.52
N THR A 2 -11.40 9.18 -13.03
CA THR A 2 -11.17 8.03 -12.15
C THR A 2 -9.77 8.13 -11.55
N LYS A 3 -9.59 7.66 -10.30
CA LYS A 3 -8.28 7.63 -9.64
C LYS A 3 -7.23 6.88 -10.47
N LEU A 4 -7.65 5.88 -11.22
CA LEU A 4 -6.80 5.15 -12.15
C LEU A 4 -6.18 6.06 -13.22
N LEU A 5 -6.98 6.95 -13.83
CA LEU A 5 -6.49 7.86 -14.87
C LEU A 5 -5.46 8.86 -14.33
N GLU A 6 -5.67 9.33 -13.10
CA GLU A 6 -4.73 10.21 -12.39
C GLU A 6 -3.38 9.52 -12.14
N TRP A 7 -3.38 8.26 -11.71
CA TRP A 7 -2.14 7.52 -11.49
C TRP A 7 -1.43 7.16 -12.80
N ILE A 8 -2.17 6.81 -13.85
CA ILE A 8 -1.60 6.52 -15.17
C ILE A 8 -0.96 7.77 -15.76
N SER A 9 -1.58 8.94 -15.65
CA SER A 9 -1.02 10.19 -16.19
C SER A 9 0.26 10.61 -15.49
N VAL A 10 0.32 10.49 -14.16
CA VAL A 10 1.55 10.78 -13.40
C VAL A 10 2.65 9.78 -13.77
N THR A 11 2.33 8.49 -13.82
CA THR A 11 3.31 7.45 -14.16
C THR A 11 3.85 7.63 -15.58
N SER A 12 2.99 7.98 -16.55
CA SER A 12 3.41 8.20 -17.92
C SER A 12 4.33 9.42 -18.06
N ALA A 13 4.06 10.50 -17.33
CA ALA A 13 4.91 11.68 -17.30
C ALA A 13 6.32 11.35 -16.76
N VAL A 14 6.39 10.60 -15.66
CA VAL A 14 7.68 10.17 -15.07
C VAL A 14 8.45 9.26 -16.04
N LEU A 15 7.77 8.28 -16.65
CA LEU A 15 8.40 7.38 -17.62
C LEU A 15 8.86 8.14 -18.88
N ALA A 16 8.12 9.15 -19.34
CA ALA A 16 8.52 9.96 -20.48
C ALA A 16 9.83 10.72 -20.21
N VAL A 17 10.00 11.27 -19.00
CA VAL A 17 11.25 11.91 -18.58
C VAL A 17 12.40 10.90 -18.55
N TRP A 18 12.17 9.72 -17.96
CA TRP A 18 13.19 8.67 -17.92
C TRP A 18 13.60 8.20 -19.31
N CYS A 19 12.64 7.93 -20.21
CA CYS A 19 12.90 7.56 -21.60
C CYS A 19 13.68 8.65 -22.35
N SER A 20 13.40 9.93 -22.09
CA SER A 20 14.14 11.06 -22.67
C SER A 20 15.61 11.08 -22.24
N LEU A 21 15.88 10.77 -20.97
CA LEU A 21 17.24 10.67 -20.43
C LEU A 21 18.00 9.48 -21.03
N VAL A 22 17.36 8.30 -21.10
CA VAL A 22 17.97 7.09 -21.68
C VAL A 22 18.17 7.21 -23.19
N GLY A 23 17.26 7.89 -23.89
CA GLY A 23 17.36 8.15 -25.33
C GLY A 23 18.44 9.16 -25.72
N GLY A 24 19.15 9.74 -24.75
CA GLY A 24 20.25 10.69 -25.02
C GLY A 24 19.79 12.03 -25.59
N TYR A 25 18.50 12.37 -25.45
CA TYR A 25 17.95 13.65 -25.88
C TYR A 25 18.50 14.83 -25.06
N VAL A 26 18.94 14.55 -23.82
CA VAL A 26 19.60 15.51 -22.93
C VAL A 26 21.07 15.15 -22.82
N LYS A 27 21.93 15.94 -23.48
CA LYS A 27 23.39 15.75 -23.43
C LYS A 27 23.98 16.58 -22.31
N HIS A 28 24.45 15.92 -21.26
CA HIS A 28 25.13 16.56 -20.15
C HIS A 28 26.18 15.61 -19.57
N LYS A 29 27.39 16.12 -19.33
CA LYS A 29 28.54 15.32 -18.87
C LYS A 29 28.24 14.47 -17.63
N PHE A 30 27.48 15.03 -16.68
CA PHE A 30 27.04 14.31 -15.47
C PHE A 30 26.08 13.13 -15.75
N ILE A 31 25.22 13.25 -16.76
CA ILE A 31 24.28 12.19 -17.17
C ILE A 31 25.04 11.07 -17.85
N ASP A 32 25.96 11.43 -18.75
CA ASP A 32 26.78 10.47 -19.51
C ASP A 32 27.71 9.67 -18.57
N GLU A 33 28.30 10.32 -17.56
CA GLU A 33 29.12 9.66 -16.54
C GLU A 33 28.32 8.71 -15.64
N ASN A 34 27.04 9.00 -15.40
CA ASN A 34 26.17 8.24 -14.48
C ASN A 34 25.09 7.42 -15.20
N MET A 35 25.23 7.16 -16.50
CA MET A 35 24.21 6.51 -17.32
C MET A 35 23.77 5.14 -16.77
N ASN A 36 24.71 4.37 -16.21
CA ASN A 36 24.41 3.08 -15.56
C ASN A 36 23.40 3.22 -14.41
N PHE A 37 23.50 4.28 -13.61
CA PHE A 37 22.58 4.53 -12.51
C PHE A 37 21.20 4.95 -13.03
N ILE A 38 21.16 5.76 -14.08
CA ILE A 38 19.91 6.20 -14.72
C ILE A 38 19.16 5.01 -15.31
N LEU A 39 19.86 4.08 -15.96
CA LEU A 39 19.28 2.89 -16.56
C LEU A 39 18.66 1.96 -15.49
N VAL A 40 19.31 1.82 -14.33
CA VAL A 40 18.84 0.98 -13.21
C VAL A 40 17.87 1.74 -12.28
N SER A 41 17.72 3.05 -12.45
CA SER A 41 16.89 3.89 -11.57
C SER A 41 15.45 3.40 -11.37
N PRO A 42 14.71 2.86 -12.37
CA PRO A 42 13.36 2.35 -12.15
C PRO A 42 13.34 1.17 -11.18
N ILE A 43 14.35 0.30 -11.24
CA ILE A 43 14.49 -0.86 -10.35
C ILE A 43 14.75 -0.38 -8.92
N ILE A 44 15.63 0.62 -8.74
CA ILE A 44 15.92 1.23 -7.45
C ILE A 44 14.64 1.82 -6.83
N PHE A 45 13.84 2.55 -7.64
CA PHE A 45 12.56 3.10 -7.18
C PHE A 45 11.59 2.02 -6.69
N VAL A 46 11.47 0.91 -7.42
CA VAL A 46 10.60 -0.21 -7.02
C VAL A 46 11.08 -0.85 -5.72
N ILE A 47 12.39 -1.04 -5.55
CA ILE A 47 12.96 -1.60 -4.32
C ILE A 47 12.67 -0.68 -3.12
N LEU A 48 12.93 0.63 -3.25
CA LEU A 48 12.66 1.60 -2.19
C LEU A 48 11.18 1.66 -1.83
N PHE A 49 10.30 1.66 -2.83
CA PHE A 49 8.86 1.59 -2.61
C PHE A 49 8.45 0.31 -1.89
N GLY A 50 9.02 -0.84 -2.28
CA GLY A 50 8.79 -2.12 -1.63
C GLY A 50 9.22 -2.11 -0.16
N LEU A 51 10.41 -1.59 0.15
CA LEU A 51 10.89 -1.45 1.53
C LEU A 51 9.98 -0.55 2.37
N TYR A 52 9.55 0.58 1.81
CA TYR A 52 8.58 1.46 2.45
C TYR A 52 7.26 0.74 2.72
N ALA A 53 6.70 0.04 1.72
CA ALA A 53 5.45 -0.70 1.85
C ALA A 53 5.54 -1.79 2.92
N VAL A 54 6.60 -2.59 2.91
CA VAL A 54 6.85 -3.63 3.93
C VAL A 54 6.94 -3.00 5.33
N THR A 55 7.68 -1.90 5.47
CA THR A 55 7.82 -1.19 6.76
C THR A 55 6.47 -0.70 7.26
N VAL A 56 5.65 -0.09 6.40
CA VAL A 56 4.32 0.41 6.77
C VAL A 56 3.39 -0.72 7.17
N VAL A 57 3.38 -1.82 6.41
CA VAL A 57 2.56 -3.00 6.73
C VAL A 57 2.98 -3.58 8.08
N LEU A 58 4.29 -3.85 8.28
CA LEU A 58 4.80 -4.38 9.54
C LEU A 58 4.49 -3.46 10.72
N TYR A 59 4.76 -2.17 10.59
CA TYR A 59 4.47 -1.20 11.63
C TYR A 59 2.99 -1.22 12.00
N ARG A 60 2.09 -1.11 11.01
CA ARG A 60 0.65 -1.09 11.26
C ARG A 60 0.14 -2.39 11.86
N THR A 61 0.68 -3.54 11.43
CA THR A 61 0.32 -4.85 11.98
C THR A 61 0.82 -4.99 13.42
N PHE A 62 2.06 -4.61 13.72
CA PHE A 62 2.60 -4.70 15.08
C PHE A 62 1.96 -3.71 16.05
N THR A 63 1.56 -2.51 15.57
CA THR A 63 0.87 -1.52 16.39
C THR A 63 -0.65 -1.71 16.44
N PHE A 64 -1.18 -2.74 15.77
CA PHE A 64 -2.61 -3.04 15.84
C PHE A 64 -2.94 -3.52 17.25
N ASN A 65 -3.57 -2.64 18.04
CA ASN A 65 -3.89 -2.94 19.43
C ASN A 65 -4.94 -4.05 19.46
N ASN A 66 -4.67 -5.13 20.20
CA ASN A 66 -5.64 -6.20 20.38
C ASN A 66 -6.77 -5.67 21.27
N CYS A 67 -7.94 -5.40 20.68
CA CYS A 67 -9.15 -5.04 21.43
C CYS A 67 -9.79 -6.28 22.06
N GLU A 68 -9.07 -6.92 22.99
CA GLU A 68 -9.52 -8.13 23.67
C GLU A 68 -10.78 -7.86 24.50
N GLU A 69 -10.87 -6.68 25.14
CA GLU A 69 -12.03 -6.27 25.92
C GLU A 69 -13.30 -6.14 25.05
N ALA A 70 -13.18 -5.52 23.87
CA ALA A 70 -14.29 -5.43 22.92
C ALA A 70 -14.72 -6.82 22.42
N ALA A 71 -13.77 -7.75 22.24
CA ALA A 71 -14.09 -9.11 21.86
C ALA A 71 -14.83 -9.88 22.97
N ILE A 72 -14.50 -9.65 24.24
CA ILE A 72 -15.19 -10.23 25.39
C ILE A 72 -16.61 -9.66 25.52
N GLN A 73 -16.76 -8.33 25.45
CA GLN A 73 -18.06 -7.67 25.52
C GLN A 73 -19.00 -8.14 24.41
N LEU A 74 -18.50 -8.19 23.16
CA LEU A 74 -19.28 -8.68 22.01
C LEU A 74 -19.72 -10.14 22.20
N LYS A 75 -18.87 -11.01 22.76
CA LYS A 75 -19.23 -12.40 23.06
C LYS A 75 -20.34 -12.50 24.11
N ALA A 76 -20.32 -11.64 25.13
CA ALA A 76 -21.36 -11.59 26.15
C ALA A 76 -22.70 -11.16 25.55
N GLU A 77 -22.72 -10.10 24.72
CA GLU A 77 -23.91 -9.63 24.02
C GLU A 77 -24.53 -10.72 23.11
N ILE A 78 -23.69 -11.48 22.40
CA ILE A 78 -24.14 -12.61 21.57
C ILE A 78 -24.81 -13.69 22.44
N LEU A 79 -24.24 -13.98 23.62
CA LEU A 79 -24.78 -14.99 24.51
C LEU A 79 -26.14 -14.57 25.10
N GLU A 80 -26.27 -13.30 25.47
CA GLU A 80 -27.51 -12.71 25.95
C GLU A 80 -28.59 -12.69 24.86
N ALA A 81 -28.24 -12.25 23.64
CA ALA A 81 -29.16 -12.25 22.51
C ALA A 81 -29.65 -13.67 22.16
N LYS A 82 -28.77 -14.68 22.22
CA LYS A 82 -29.16 -16.08 22.04
C LYS A 82 -30.12 -16.56 23.12
N LYS A 83 -29.91 -16.16 24.37
CA LYS A 83 -30.81 -16.50 25.47
C LYS A 83 -32.19 -15.87 25.28
N ASP A 84 -32.25 -14.58 24.94
CA ASP A 84 -33.50 -13.88 24.65
C ASP A 84 -34.29 -14.50 23.49
N LEU A 85 -33.59 -14.93 22.42
CA LEU A 85 -34.23 -15.65 21.31
C LEU A 85 -34.79 -17.00 21.74
N HIS A 86 -34.06 -17.75 22.56
CA HIS A 86 -34.51 -19.03 23.08
C HIS A 86 -35.72 -18.87 24.00
N ASP A 87 -35.72 -17.85 24.87
CA ASP A 87 -36.85 -17.52 25.76
C ASP A 87 -38.09 -17.09 24.95
N LYS A 88 -37.90 -16.51 23.76
CA LYS A 88 -38.96 -16.21 22.77
C LYS A 88 -39.38 -17.42 21.92
N GLY A 89 -38.84 -18.61 22.18
CA GLY A 89 -39.18 -19.86 21.48
C GLY A 89 -38.55 -19.99 20.09
N LEU A 90 -37.60 -19.12 19.73
CA LEU A 90 -36.87 -19.16 18.47
C LEU A 90 -35.55 -19.93 18.68
N ARG A 91 -35.27 -20.93 17.82
CA ARG A 91 -34.05 -21.75 17.91
C ARG A 91 -33.01 -21.31 16.86
N TRP A 92 -31.80 -20.95 17.32
CA TRP A 92 -30.65 -20.52 16.50
C TRP A 92 -29.30 -20.97 17.08
#